data_AF-W4M5J8-F1
#
_entry.id   AF-W4M5J8-F1
#
_cell.length_a   1.000
_cell.length_b   1.000
_cell.length_c   1.000
_cell.angle_alpha   90.00
_cell.angle_beta   90.00
_cell.angle_gamma   90.00
#
_symmetry.space_group_name_H-M   'P 1'
#
loop_
_entity.id
_entity.type
_entity.pdbx_description
1 polymer ?
#
loop_
_entity_poly.entity_id
_entity_poly.type
_entity_poly.pdbx_seq_one_letter_code
_entity_poly.pdbx_strand_id
1 'polypeptide(L)'
;MFVKRRLKLSERKQLFYIARGLPHLRKLREIMDSIYALFDRRCRMQTALNKLKKLRHWVKRFKWIGDTLKKVFSPNLEKALIFLDDKLLPATSNAVERGNRRHRKMQTGVYRVRNQSCLEGRIALDMMRESRAEGRDQTLETLHRARRGHT
;
A
#
# COMPACT_ATOMS: atom_id res chain seq x y z
N MET A 1 1.63 13.50 -7.01
CA MET A 1 2.41 14.51 -6.25
C MET A 1 1.51 15.69 -5.97
N PHE A 2 1.30 16.06 -4.70
CA PHE A 2 0.58 17.30 -4.40
C PHE A 2 1.51 18.49 -4.66
N VAL A 3 1.17 19.34 -5.62
CA VAL A 3 1.92 20.57 -5.89
C VAL A 3 1.78 21.49 -4.67
N LYS A 4 2.85 21.62 -3.89
CA LYS A 4 2.89 22.59 -2.78
C LYS A 4 3.04 24.00 -3.36
N ARG A 5 1.92 24.66 -3.67
CA ARG A 5 1.93 26.10 -3.95
C ARG A 5 2.41 26.83 -2.69
N ARG A 6 3.55 27.51 -2.79
CA ARG A 6 4.00 28.41 -1.73
C ARG A 6 3.16 29.69 -1.81
N LEU A 7 2.35 29.94 -0.79
CA LEU A 7 1.59 31.18 -0.69
C LEU A 7 2.54 32.37 -0.60
N LYS A 8 2.28 33.42 -1.39
CA LYS A 8 2.94 34.71 -1.28
C LYS A 8 2.62 35.36 0.07
N LEU A 9 3.42 36.34 0.49
CA LEU A 9 3.19 37.06 1.75
C LEU A 9 1.79 37.70 1.82
N SER A 10 1.29 38.26 0.73
CA SER A 10 -0.05 38.83 0.62
C SER A 10 -1.15 37.77 0.82
N GLU A 11 -1.02 36.61 0.17
CA GLU A 11 -1.97 35.51 0.28
C GLU A 11 -1.98 34.90 1.68
N ARG A 12 -0.82 34.82 2.34
CA ARG A 12 -0.73 34.43 3.75
C ARG A 12 -1.49 35.41 4.64
N LYS A 13 -1.28 36.72 4.46
CA LYS A 13 -1.99 37.77 5.21
C LYS A 13 -3.51 37.66 5.00
N GLN A 14 -3.95 37.47 3.76
CA GLN A 14 -5.37 37.30 3.43
C GLN A 14 -5.94 36.03 4.08
N LEU A 15 -5.22 34.91 4.04
CA LEU A 15 -5.65 33.68 4.70
C LEU A 15 -5.70 33.81 6.23
N PHE A 16 -4.74 34.52 6.83
CA PHE A 16 -4.76 34.85 8.26
C PHE A 16 -5.95 35.75 8.63
N TYR A 17 -6.32 36.67 7.75
CA TYR A 17 -7.46 37.58 7.92
C TYR A 17 -8.79 36.82 7.83
N ILE A 18 -8.98 35.98 6.80
CA ILE A 18 -10.17 35.13 6.64
C ILE A 18 -10.32 34.16 7.82
N ALA A 19 -9.20 33.62 8.31
CA ALA A 19 -9.19 32.72 9.48
C ALA A 19 -9.08 33.48 10.82
N ARG A 20 -9.25 34.80 10.85
CA ARG A 20 -9.21 35.60 12.09
C ARG A 20 -10.50 35.32 12.88
N GLY A 21 -10.36 35.03 14.17
CA GLY A 21 -11.50 34.63 15.03
C GLY A 21 -11.91 33.16 14.93
N LEU A 22 -11.31 32.36 14.04
CA LEU A 22 -11.64 30.94 13.84
C LEU A 22 -10.44 30.04 14.21
N PRO A 23 -10.11 29.91 15.51
CA PRO A 23 -8.93 29.14 15.95
C PRO A 23 -9.01 27.65 15.58
N HIS A 24 -10.22 27.11 15.48
CA HIS A 24 -10.46 25.73 15.07
C HIS A 24 -10.00 25.45 13.62
N LEU A 25 -10.19 26.40 12.68
CA LEU A 25 -9.73 26.25 11.30
C LEU A 25 -8.20 26.26 11.19
N ARG A 26 -7.52 27.04 12.04
CA ARG A 26 -6.04 27.04 12.11
C ARG A 26 -5.52 25.68 12.59
N LYS A 27 -6.17 25.10 13.62
CA LYS A 27 -5.84 23.76 14.10
C LYS A 27 -6.12 22.68 13.06
N LEU A 28 -7.23 22.77 12.33
CA LEU A 28 -7.50 21.86 11.23
C LEU A 28 -6.43 21.96 10.14
N ARG A 29 -5.97 23.16 9.80
CA ARG A 29 -4.87 23.37 8.84
C ARG A 29 -3.58 22.70 9.30
N GLU A 30 -3.19 22.89 10.56
CA GLU A 30 -2.01 22.24 11.15
C GLU A 30 -2.11 20.70 11.13
N ILE A 31 -3.30 20.14 11.39
CA ILE A 31 -3.57 18.70 11.28
C ILE A 31 -3.38 18.23 9.84
N MET A 32 -3.95 18.93 8.87
CA MET A 32 -3.83 18.59 7.45
C MET A 32 -2.38 18.65 6.98
N ASP A 33 -1.62 19.69 7.35
CA ASP A 33 -0.20 19.81 7.03
C ASP A 33 0.61 18.64 7.62
N SER A 34 0.25 18.19 8.83
CA SER A 34 0.85 17.02 9.48
C SER A 34 0.52 15.71 8.76
N ILE A 35 -0.73 15.53 8.28
CA ILE A 35 -1.15 14.38 7.48
C ILE A 35 -0.35 14.33 6.17
N TYR A 36 -0.24 15.46 5.45
CA TYR A 36 0.54 15.52 4.23
C TYR A 36 2.03 15.23 4.47
N ALA A 37 2.57 15.61 5.63
CA ALA A 37 3.96 15.34 6.00
C ALA A 37 4.27 13.86 6.30
N LEU A 38 3.25 13.00 6.43
CA LEU A 38 3.42 11.54 6.53
C LEU A 38 3.91 10.93 5.20
N PHE A 39 3.44 11.48 4.09
CA PHE A 39 3.73 11.01 2.72
C PHE A 39 4.76 11.87 2.00
N ASP A 40 5.61 12.58 2.75
CA ASP A 40 6.72 13.30 2.14
C ASP A 40 7.68 12.28 1.49
N ARG A 41 8.05 12.50 0.23
CA ARG A 41 8.92 11.61 -0.57
C ARG A 41 10.26 11.34 0.11
N ARG A 42 10.72 12.26 0.96
CA ARG A 42 11.98 12.14 1.70
C ARG A 42 11.85 11.37 3.02
N CYS A 43 10.63 11.02 3.43
CA CYS A 43 10.36 10.41 4.72
C CYS A 43 10.51 8.88 4.62
N ARG A 44 11.38 8.30 5.44
CA ARG A 44 11.50 6.84 5.56
C ARG A 44 10.29 6.27 6.32
N MET A 45 9.96 5.00 6.08
CA MET A 45 8.86 4.27 6.74
C MET A 45 8.84 4.50 8.26
N GLN A 46 9.96 4.23 8.95
CA GLN A 46 10.02 4.36 10.41
C GLN A 46 9.70 5.79 10.89
N THR A 47 10.19 6.80 10.18
CA THR A 47 9.92 8.20 10.48
C THR A 47 8.45 8.55 10.26
N ALA A 48 7.86 8.05 9.17
CA ALA A 48 6.45 8.25 8.86
C ALA A 48 5.54 7.61 9.92
N LEU A 49 5.84 6.39 10.36
CA LEU A 49 5.13 5.71 11.44
C LEU A 49 5.24 6.46 12.78
N ASN A 50 6.42 6.97 13.11
CA ASN A 50 6.61 7.79 14.32
C ASN A 50 5.82 9.10 14.25
N LYS A 51 5.79 9.78 13.09
CA LYS A 51 4.95 10.96 12.86
C LYS A 51 3.45 10.61 12.99
N LEU A 52 3.01 9.46 12.46
CA LEU A 52 1.63 9.01 12.57
C LEU A 52 1.24 8.76 14.03
N LYS A 53 2.10 8.14 14.85
CA LYS A 53 1.86 7.97 16.29
C LYS A 53 1.68 9.31 17.00
N LYS A 54 2.55 10.29 16.74
CA LYS A 54 2.45 11.66 17.29
C LYS A 54 1.16 12.34 16.84
N LEU A 55 0.81 12.23 15.56
CA LEU A 55 -0.42 12.78 15.00
C LEU A 55 -1.67 12.17 15.66
N ARG A 56 -1.74 10.84 15.78
CA ARG A 56 -2.85 10.14 16.44
C ARG A 56 -3.00 10.59 17.90
N HIS A 57 -1.91 10.72 18.64
CA HIS A 57 -1.94 11.21 20.02
C HIS A 57 -2.46 12.66 20.12
N TRP A 58 -2.02 13.53 19.22
CA TRP A 58 -2.46 14.92 19.19
C TRP A 58 -3.93 15.07 18.76
N VAL A 59 -4.33 14.38 17.68
CA VAL A 59 -5.70 14.40 17.14
C VAL A 59 -6.72 13.87 18.15
N LYS A 60 -6.35 12.87 18.97
CA LYS A 60 -7.23 12.30 20.02
C LYS A 60 -7.75 13.36 21.01
N ARG A 61 -7.05 14.48 21.17
CA ARG A 61 -7.47 15.58 22.05
C ARG A 61 -8.65 16.40 21.50
N PHE A 62 -8.90 16.35 20.19
CA PHE A 62 -9.93 17.14 19.53
C PHE A 62 -11.23 16.35 19.35
N LYS A 63 -12.03 16.24 20.43
CA LYS A 63 -13.31 15.51 20.41
C LYS A 63 -14.33 16.07 19.41
N TRP A 64 -14.35 17.38 19.19
CA TRP A 64 -15.33 18.08 18.33
C TRP A 64 -15.21 17.74 16.83
N ILE A 65 -14.08 17.22 16.37
CA ILE A 65 -13.83 16.87 14.96
C ILE A 65 -13.49 15.38 14.77
N GLY A 66 -13.60 14.59 15.85
CA GLY A 66 -13.09 13.22 15.93
C GLY A 66 -13.61 12.29 14.83
N ASP A 67 -14.89 12.38 14.48
CA ASP A 67 -15.50 11.52 13.46
C ASP A 67 -14.92 11.78 12.06
N THR A 68 -14.72 13.04 11.70
CA THR A 68 -14.10 13.39 10.40
C THR A 68 -12.65 12.92 10.31
N LEU A 69 -11.93 12.87 11.45
CA LEU A 69 -10.54 12.43 11.53
C LEU A 69 -10.38 10.94 11.87
N LYS A 70 -11.48 10.18 11.95
CA LYS A 70 -11.46 8.74 12.25
C LYS A 70 -10.56 7.94 11.31
N LYS A 71 -10.42 8.41 10.06
CA LYS A 71 -9.53 7.80 9.05
C LYS A 71 -8.03 7.86 9.45
N VAL A 72 -7.60 8.82 10.26
CA VAL A 72 -6.22 8.89 10.79
C VAL A 72 -5.91 7.69 11.71
N PHE A 73 -6.93 7.12 12.34
CA PHE A 73 -6.81 5.94 13.19
C PHE A 73 -7.01 4.62 12.44
N SER A 74 -7.30 4.67 11.13
CA SER A 74 -7.47 3.46 10.33
C SER A 74 -6.15 2.67 10.23
N PRO A 75 -6.19 1.33 10.34
CA PRO A 75 -5.01 0.50 10.08
C PRO A 75 -4.53 0.62 8.63
N ASN A 76 -5.41 0.98 7.69
CA ASN A 76 -5.04 1.13 6.28
C ASN A 76 -4.04 2.28 6.07
N LEU A 77 -4.14 3.36 6.86
CA LEU A 77 -3.16 4.45 6.80
C LEU A 77 -1.77 3.96 7.23
N GLU A 78 -1.70 3.17 8.30
CA GLU A 78 -0.45 2.59 8.78
C GLU A 78 0.16 1.61 7.78
N LYS A 79 -0.67 0.72 7.20
CA LYS A 79 -0.27 -0.18 6.12
C LYS A 79 0.28 0.58 4.92
N ALA A 80 -0.35 1.69 4.51
CA ALA A 80 0.13 2.51 3.41
C ALA A 80 1.51 3.13 3.67
N LEU A 81 1.84 3.45 4.94
CA LEU A 81 3.15 4.00 5.29
C LEU A 81 4.26 2.94 5.33
N ILE A 82 3.93 1.66 5.54
CA ILE A 82 4.89 0.55 5.45
C ILE A 82 5.49 0.47 4.04
N PHE A 83 4.65 0.68 3.03
CA PHE A 83 5.05 0.65 1.62
C PHE A 83 5.74 1.93 1.12
N LEU A 84 6.08 2.88 2.01
CA LEU A 84 6.95 4.02 1.65
C LEU A 84 8.42 3.60 1.48
N ASP A 85 8.82 2.45 2.02
CA ASP A 85 10.13 1.87 1.72
C ASP A 85 10.03 1.06 0.43
N ASP A 86 10.52 1.63 -0.68
CA ASP A 86 10.50 1.00 -2.01
C ASP A 86 11.22 -0.36 -2.03
N LYS A 87 12.08 -0.65 -1.03
CA LYS A 87 12.74 -1.96 -0.87
C LYS A 87 11.77 -3.08 -0.46
N LEU A 88 10.64 -2.74 0.14
CA LEU A 88 9.61 -3.67 0.57
C LEU A 88 8.56 -3.92 -0.51
N LEU A 89 8.62 -3.22 -1.65
CA LEU A 89 7.71 -3.46 -2.77
C LEU A 89 8.18 -4.73 -3.51
N PRO A 90 7.42 -5.84 -3.49
CA PRO A 90 7.64 -6.92 -4.44
C PRO A 90 7.40 -6.39 -5.86
N ALA A 91 7.77 -7.18 -6.88
CA ALA A 91 7.74 -6.82 -8.29
C ALA A 91 6.61 -5.83 -8.65
N THR A 92 6.95 -4.71 -9.32
CA THR A 92 6.06 -3.57 -9.64
C THR A 92 4.61 -3.97 -9.94
N SER A 93 3.62 -3.14 -9.57
CA SER A 93 2.18 -3.41 -9.76
C SER A 93 1.81 -4.07 -11.11
N ASN A 94 2.50 -3.74 -12.21
CA ASN A 94 2.31 -4.39 -13.51
C ASN A 94 2.73 -5.87 -13.56
N ALA A 95 3.75 -6.29 -12.83
CA ALA A 95 4.13 -7.70 -12.69
C ALA A 95 3.06 -8.48 -11.92
N VAL A 96 2.59 -7.94 -10.79
CA VAL A 96 1.49 -8.53 -10.01
C VAL A 96 0.19 -8.58 -10.83
N GLU A 97 -0.21 -7.48 -11.48
CA GLU A 97 -1.41 -7.44 -12.32
C GLU A 97 -1.30 -8.36 -13.55
N ARG A 98 -0.12 -8.46 -14.17
CA ARG A 98 0.11 -9.44 -15.25
C ARG A 98 0.05 -10.87 -14.74
N GLY A 99 0.60 -11.16 -13.56
CA GLY A 99 0.49 -12.46 -12.89
C GLY A 99 -0.97 -12.81 -12.60
N ASN A 100 -1.71 -11.91 -11.96
CA ASN A 100 -3.14 -12.07 -11.67
C ASN A 100 -3.98 -12.23 -12.95
N ARG A 101 -3.68 -11.48 -14.01
CA ARG A 101 -4.36 -11.62 -15.30
C ARG A 101 -4.06 -12.96 -15.97
N ARG A 102 -2.80 -13.42 -15.95
CA ARG A 102 -2.40 -14.75 -16.47
C ARG A 102 -3.09 -15.85 -15.69
N HIS A 103 -3.10 -15.75 -14.36
CA HIS A 103 -3.81 -16.67 -13.48
C HIS A 103 -5.30 -16.70 -13.81
N ARG A 104 -5.99 -15.55 -13.88
CA ARG A 104 -7.41 -15.49 -14.28
C ARG A 104 -7.65 -16.08 -15.68
N LYS A 105 -6.79 -15.80 -16.65
CA LYS A 105 -6.90 -16.37 -18.01
C LYS A 105 -6.73 -17.89 -18.00
N MET A 106 -5.74 -18.40 -17.28
CA MET A 106 -5.53 -19.84 -17.07
C MET A 106 -6.76 -20.48 -16.41
N GLN A 107 -7.31 -19.79 -15.42
CA GLN A 107 -8.49 -20.21 -14.67
C GLN A 107 -9.81 -20.10 -15.46
N THR A 108 -9.92 -19.24 -16.48
CA THR A 108 -11.17 -19.03 -17.22
C THR A 108 -11.63 -20.30 -17.96
N GLY A 109 -10.70 -21.14 -18.42
CA GLY A 109 -11.02 -22.46 -18.99
C GLY A 109 -11.19 -23.55 -17.92
N VAL A 110 -10.37 -23.51 -16.87
CA VAL A 110 -10.32 -24.53 -15.81
C VAL A 110 -11.52 -24.44 -14.87
N TYR A 111 -11.93 -23.24 -14.44
CA TYR A 111 -13.00 -23.04 -13.47
C TYR A 111 -14.32 -22.57 -14.10
N ARG A 112 -14.48 -22.76 -15.42
CA ARG A 112 -15.71 -22.41 -16.14
C ARG A 112 -16.94 -23.16 -15.61
N VAL A 113 -16.75 -24.41 -15.18
CA VAL A 113 -17.80 -25.25 -14.59
C VAL A 113 -17.87 -24.97 -13.09
N ARG A 114 -18.95 -24.32 -12.64
CA ARG A 114 -19.16 -23.89 -11.24
C ARG A 114 -19.91 -24.92 -10.41
N ASN A 115 -19.48 -26.19 -10.47
CA ASN A 115 -19.92 -27.20 -9.50
C ASN A 115 -18.89 -27.28 -8.37
N GLN A 116 -19.34 -27.28 -7.12
CA GLN A 116 -18.48 -27.30 -5.93
C GLN A 116 -17.50 -28.48 -5.94
N SER A 117 -17.96 -29.69 -6.26
CA SER A 117 -17.09 -30.87 -6.31
C SER A 117 -15.99 -30.76 -7.38
N CYS A 118 -16.31 -30.15 -8.52
CA CYS A 118 -15.34 -29.87 -9.57
C CYS A 118 -14.33 -28.78 -9.17
N LEU A 119 -14.76 -27.79 -8.38
CA LEU A 119 -13.88 -26.74 -7.86
C LEU A 119 -12.89 -27.33 -6.84
N GLU A 120 -13.38 -28.13 -5.89
CA GLU A 120 -12.56 -28.80 -4.86
C GLU A 120 -11.51 -29.72 -5.50
N GLY A 121 -11.92 -30.57 -6.45
CA GLY A 121 -10.98 -31.46 -7.14
C GLY A 121 -9.90 -30.71 -7.94
N ARG A 122 -10.26 -29.58 -8.57
CA ARG A 122 -9.30 -28.74 -9.32
C ARG A 122 -8.33 -28.01 -8.40
N ILE A 123 -8.83 -27.47 -7.27
CA ILE A 123 -7.98 -26.86 -6.24
C ILE A 123 -7.01 -27.90 -5.67
N ALA A 124 -7.46 -29.12 -5.37
CA ALA A 124 -6.60 -30.20 -4.88
C ALA A 124 -5.50 -30.56 -5.88
N LEU A 125 -5.82 -30.66 -7.17
CA LEU A 125 -4.82 -30.89 -8.23
C LEU A 125 -3.82 -29.73 -8.36
N ASP A 126 -4.27 -28.48 -8.23
CA ASP A 126 -3.40 -27.30 -8.26
C ASP A 126 -2.47 -27.28 -7.03
N MET A 127 -2.99 -27.55 -5.82
CA MET A 127 -2.19 -27.67 -4.59
C MET A 127 -1.14 -28.78 -4.68
N MET A 128 -1.48 -29.93 -5.27
CA MET A 128 -0.52 -31.01 -5.53
C MET A 128 0.56 -30.64 -6.56
N ARG A 129 0.25 -29.76 -7.52
CA ARG A 129 1.23 -29.28 -8.51
C ARG A 129 2.16 -28.22 -7.91
N GLU A 130 1.63 -27.37 -7.03
CA GLU A 130 2.41 -26.40 -6.27
C GLU A 130 3.32 -27.07 -5.25
N SER A 131 2.87 -28.10 -4.52
CA SER A 131 3.74 -28.83 -3.59
C SER A 131 4.94 -29.50 -4.26
N ARG A 132 4.83 -29.79 -5.57
CA ARG A 132 5.91 -30.34 -6.39
C ARG A 132 6.70 -29.26 -7.15
N ALA A 133 6.40 -27.97 -6.96
CA ALA A 133 7.06 -26.88 -7.69
C ALA A 133 8.56 -26.81 -7.40
N GLU A 134 8.96 -26.85 -6.14
CA GLU A 134 10.38 -26.81 -5.74
C GLU A 134 11.17 -27.98 -6.34
N GLY A 135 10.60 -29.20 -6.30
CA GLY A 135 11.21 -30.37 -6.92
C GLY A 135 11.38 -30.21 -8.44
N ARG A 136 10.36 -29.65 -9.13
CA ARG A 136 10.46 -29.35 -10.57
C ARG A 136 11.54 -28.30 -10.86
N ASP A 137 11.65 -27.27 -10.06
CA ASP A 137 12.67 -26.23 -10.23
C ASP A 137 14.08 -26.80 -10.04
N GLN A 138 14.30 -27.63 -9.03
CA GLN A 138 15.56 -28.36 -8.84
C GLN A 138 15.87 -29.28 -10.04
N THR A 139 14.87 -29.99 -10.54
CA THR A 139 15.02 -30.85 -11.72
C THR A 139 15.38 -30.03 -12.96
N LEU A 140 14.69 -28.90 -13.15
CA LEU A 140 14.90 -27.97 -14.27
C LEU A 140 16.31 -27.37 -14.23
N GLU A 141 16.77 -26.91 -13.06
CA GLU A 141 18.14 -26.45 -12.87
C GLU A 141 19.17 -27.54 -13.17
N THR A 142 18.93 -28.76 -12.70
CA THR A 142 19.82 -29.91 -12.92
C THR A 142 19.93 -30.24 -14.40
N LEU A 143 18.80 -30.29 -15.11
CA LEU A 143 18.76 -30.48 -16.56
C LEU A 143 19.43 -29.32 -17.31
N HIS A 144 19.25 -28.08 -16.87
CA HIS A 144 19.93 -26.93 -17.46
C HIS A 144 21.45 -26.97 -17.24
N ARG A 145 21.94 -27.41 -16.07
CA ARG A 145 23.36 -27.60 -15.80
C ARG A 145 23.94 -28.71 -16.68
N ALA A 146 23.27 -29.86 -16.76
CA ALA A 146 23.65 -30.97 -17.65
C ALA A 146 23.70 -30.54 -19.13
N ARG A 147 22.75 -29.70 -19.56
CA ARG A 147 22.67 -29.20 -20.94
C ARG A 147 23.71 -28.12 -21.26
N ARG A 148 24.23 -27.40 -20.26
CA ARG A 148 25.30 -26.40 -20.43
C ARG A 148 26.70 -27.02 -20.43
N GLY A 149 26.83 -28.32 -20.15
CA GLY A 149 28.07 -29.06 -20.20
C GLY A 149 29.04 -28.66 -19.09
N HIS A 150 29.13 -29.48 -18.04
CA HIS A 150 30.37 -29.62 -17.29
C HIS A 150 30.47 -31.05 -16.74
N THR A 151 31.41 -31.82 -17.30
CA THR A 151 32.70 -31.98 -16.63
C THR A 151 33.58 -30.82 -17.03
#